data_AF-A0A8E2QY13-F1
#
_entry.id   AF-A0A8E2QY13-F1
#
_cell.length_a   1.000
_cell.length_b   1.000
_cell.length_c   1.000
_cell.angle_alpha   90.00
_cell.angle_beta   90.00
_cell.angle_gamma   90.00
#
_symmetry.space_group_name_H-M   'P 1'
#
loop_
_entity.id
_entity.type
_entity.pdbx_description
1 polymer ?
#
loop_
_entity_poly.entity_id
_entity_poly.type
_entity_poly.pdbx_seq_one_letter_code
_entity_poly.pdbx_strand_id
1 'polypeptide(L)'
;MKKEIKVNLTLKNIIIEQIIYSDSIQNANSSWIKVKIRIQDNDLKINYFWAHSYNRDTINKIFEFHKEATRDKRLIILDIFLNIWPTKNNRNTPEYDNTYKWYLSDVIKSENQEEK
;
A
#
# COMPACT_ATOMS: atom_id res chain seq x y z
N MET A 1 -6.93 -14.67 -26.70
CA MET A 1 -6.45 -14.40 -25.32
C MET A 1 -6.77 -12.95 -24.98
N LYS A 2 -7.43 -12.67 -23.84
CA LYS A 2 -7.62 -11.28 -23.39
C LYS A 2 -6.28 -10.77 -22.88
N LYS A 3 -5.80 -9.65 -23.41
CA LYS A 3 -4.59 -8.97 -22.90
C LYS A 3 -4.91 -8.46 -21.50
N GLU A 4 -4.21 -8.97 -20.49
CA GLU A 4 -4.26 -8.40 -19.14
C GLU A 4 -3.44 -7.11 -19.15
N ILE A 5 -4.12 -5.97 -18.91
CA ILE A 5 -3.44 -4.68 -18.79
C ILE A 5 -2.94 -4.58 -17.35
N LYS A 6 -1.62 -4.67 -17.18
CA LYS A 6 -0.94 -4.36 -15.94
C LYS A 6 -0.51 -2.90 -15.99
N VAL A 7 -1.06 -2.06 -15.12
CA VAL A 7 -0.62 -0.67 -14.96
C VAL A 7 0.32 -0.61 -13.76
N ASN A 8 1.52 -0.07 -13.99
CA ASN A 8 2.46 0.21 -12.91
C ASN A 8 2.32 1.68 -12.52
N LEU A 9 2.11 1.96 -11.24
CA LEU A 9 2.05 3.31 -10.70
C LEU A 9 3.10 3.51 -9.62
N THR A 10 3.63 4.73 -9.57
CA THR A 10 4.40 5.21 -8.44
C THR A 10 3.60 6.30 -7.76
N LEU A 11 3.33 6.16 -6.47
CA LEU A 11 2.71 7.20 -5.66
C LEU A 11 3.72 7.68 -4.62
N LYS A 12 3.75 8.99 -4.41
CA LYS A 12 4.64 9.65 -3.46
C LYS A 12 3.84 10.25 -2.32
N ASN A 13 4.55 10.67 -1.28
CA ASN A 13 3.97 11.36 -0.14
C ASN A 13 2.91 10.51 0.58
N ILE A 14 3.27 9.25 0.83
CA ILE A 14 2.38 8.24 1.39
C ILE A 14 2.67 8.01 2.86
N ILE A 15 1.61 7.76 3.63
CA ILE A 15 1.72 7.18 4.96
C ILE A 15 0.93 5.86 5.05
N ILE A 16 1.46 4.92 5.82
CA ILE A 16 0.78 3.67 6.16
C ILE A 16 -0.06 3.91 7.41
N GLU A 17 -1.38 3.81 7.30
CA GLU A 17 -2.28 3.98 8.44
C GLU A 17 -2.53 2.66 9.19
N GLN A 18 -2.63 1.54 8.45
CA GLN A 18 -2.99 0.25 9.04
C GLN A 18 -2.39 -0.89 8.24
N ILE A 19 -2.01 -1.97 8.93
CA ILE A 19 -1.53 -3.22 8.34
C ILE A 19 -2.36 -4.38 8.91
N ILE A 20 -2.89 -5.21 8.04
CA ILE A 20 -3.54 -6.48 8.36
C ILE A 20 -2.61 -7.59 7.85
N TYR A 21 -2.27 -8.51 8.74
CA TYR A 21 -1.37 -9.63 8.48
C TYR A 21 -2.15 -10.91 8.23
N SER A 22 -1.65 -11.79 7.35
CA SER A 22 -2.33 -13.02 6.96
C SER A 22 -2.69 -13.96 8.10
N ASP A 23 -1.83 -14.00 9.10
CA ASP A 23 -1.87 -14.86 10.29
C ASP A 23 -2.49 -14.13 11.50
N SER A 24 -3.03 -12.91 11.31
CA SER A 24 -3.59 -12.05 12.37
C SER A 24 -2.61 -11.67 13.49
N ILE A 25 -1.34 -12.07 13.37
CA ILE A 25 -0.24 -11.73 14.26
C ILE A 25 0.65 -10.74 13.51
N GLN A 26 1.06 -9.65 14.18
CA GLN A 26 1.98 -8.68 13.59
C GLN A 26 3.37 -9.30 13.46
N ASN A 27 3.66 -9.86 12.28
CA ASN A 27 4.88 -10.62 12.05
C ASN A 27 5.44 -10.31 10.67
N ALA A 28 6.77 -10.17 10.58
CA ALA A 28 7.46 -10.12 9.30
C ALA A 28 7.15 -11.37 8.48
N ASN A 29 6.99 -12.55 9.09
CA ASN A 29 6.80 -13.87 8.45
C ASN A 29 5.43 -14.11 7.81
N SER A 30 4.55 -13.12 7.76
CA SER A 30 3.24 -13.27 7.13
C SER A 30 3.35 -13.60 5.63
N SER A 31 2.47 -14.49 5.17
CA SER A 31 2.39 -14.91 3.76
C SER A 31 1.85 -13.80 2.84
N TRP A 32 1.05 -12.90 3.40
CA TRP A 32 0.58 -11.69 2.76
C TRP A 32 0.26 -10.61 3.80
N ILE A 33 0.23 -9.36 3.34
CA ILE A 33 -0.30 -8.23 4.11
C ILE A 33 -1.31 -7.45 3.28
N LYS A 34 -2.25 -6.82 3.96
CA LYS A 34 -3.17 -5.82 3.40
C LYS A 34 -2.95 -4.50 4.13
N VAL A 35 -2.64 -3.45 3.38
CA VAL A 35 -2.14 -2.18 3.90
C VAL A 35 -3.12 -1.07 3.56
N LYS A 36 -3.55 -0.29 4.55
CA LYS A 36 -4.32 0.93 4.37
C LYS A 36 -3.35 2.08 4.13
N ILE A 37 -3.42 2.64 2.94
CA ILE A 37 -2.51 3.65 2.44
C ILE A 37 -3.25 4.98 2.36
N ARG A 38 -2.66 6.04 2.88
CA ARG A 38 -3.14 7.42 2.75
C ARG A 38 -2.14 8.26 1.98
N ILE A 39 -2.64 9.04 1.03
CA ILE A 39 -1.88 10.05 0.30
C ILE A 39 -1.95 11.36 1.10
N GLN A 40 -0.81 12.00 1.38
CA GLN A 40 -0.75 13.29 2.07
C GLN A 40 -0.86 14.48 1.11
N ASP A 41 -1.86 14.46 0.24
CA ASP A 41 -2.15 15.61 -0.62
C ASP A 41 -3.49 16.21 -0.21
N ASN A 42 -3.52 17.53 0.00
CA ASN A 42 -4.71 18.23 0.48
C ASN A 42 -5.81 18.28 -0.60
N ASP A 43 -5.45 18.15 -1.88
CA ASP A 43 -6.37 18.37 -3.01
C ASP A 43 -6.87 17.09 -3.70
N LEU A 44 -6.36 15.91 -3.34
CA LEU A 44 -6.75 14.65 -3.99
C LEU A 44 -7.99 14.01 -3.35
N LYS A 45 -9.04 13.78 -4.17
CA LYS A 45 -10.31 13.12 -3.79
C LYS A 45 -10.18 11.66 -3.30
N ILE A 46 -8.98 11.08 -3.21
CA ILE A 46 -8.75 9.75 -2.63
C ILE A 46 -7.94 9.91 -1.36
N ASN A 47 -8.64 9.93 -0.22
CA ASN A 47 -8.00 10.07 1.10
C ASN A 47 -7.32 8.77 1.57
N TYR A 48 -7.79 7.60 1.11
CA TYR A 48 -7.16 6.32 1.40
C TYR A 48 -7.53 5.25 0.37
N PHE A 49 -6.69 4.22 0.25
CA PHE A 49 -7.00 2.98 -0.45
C PHE A 49 -6.30 1.78 0.20
N TRP A 50 -6.74 0.58 -0.16
CA TRP A 50 -6.15 -0.67 0.34
C TRP A 50 -5.31 -1.35 -0.73
N ALA A 51 -4.07 -1.72 -0.39
CA ALA A 51 -3.20 -2.50 -1.26
C ALA A 51 -2.79 -3.82 -0.60
N HIS A 52 -2.60 -4.86 -1.41
CA HIS A 52 -2.11 -6.16 -0.95
C HIS A 52 -0.67 -6.37 -1.36
N SER A 53 0.14 -6.97 -0.50
CA SER A 53 1.45 -7.48 -0.91
C SER A 53 1.60 -8.95 -0.53
N TYR A 54 2.18 -9.69 -1.46
CA TYR A 54 2.65 -11.07 -1.30
C TYR A 54 4.18 -11.14 -1.44
N ASN A 55 4.82 -10.00 -1.73
CA ASN A 55 6.26 -9.93 -1.93
C ASN A 55 6.95 -9.87 -0.56
N ARG A 56 7.87 -10.81 -0.34
CA ARG A 56 8.56 -10.98 0.94
C ARG A 56 9.35 -9.74 1.36
N ASP A 57 10.08 -9.16 0.42
CA ASP A 57 10.93 -8.00 0.68
C ASP A 57 10.08 -6.76 0.99
N THR A 58 8.98 -6.56 0.24
CA THR A 58 8.02 -5.49 0.52
C THR A 58 7.38 -5.64 1.90
N ILE A 59 6.98 -6.86 2.29
CA ILE A 59 6.42 -7.13 3.62
C ILE A 59 7.44 -6.79 4.72
N ASN A 60 8.69 -7.23 4.55
CA ASN A 60 9.76 -6.93 5.51
C ASN A 60 10.00 -5.42 5.63
N LYS A 61 10.08 -4.69 4.51
CA LYS A 61 10.25 -3.23 4.52
C LYS A 61 9.12 -2.52 5.27
N ILE A 62 7.86 -2.90 5.00
CA ILE A 62 6.69 -2.33 5.69
C ILE A 62 6.76 -2.59 7.19
N PHE A 63 7.10 -3.81 7.58
CA PHE A 63 7.21 -4.17 8.99
C PHE A 63 8.27 -3.33 9.71
N GLU A 64 9.44 -3.15 9.09
CA GLU A 64 10.51 -2.30 9.63
C GLU A 64 10.08 -0.82 9.72
N PHE A 65 9.42 -0.28 8.69
CA PHE A 65 8.88 1.09 8.75
C PHE A 65 7.80 1.23 9.83
N HIS A 66 6.93 0.24 10.02
CA HIS A 66 5.92 0.28 11.07
C HIS A 66 6.54 0.26 12.47
N LYS A 67 7.56 -0.57 12.68
CA LYS A 67 8.33 -0.59 13.94
C LYS A 67 9.01 0.73 14.21
N GLU A 68 9.66 1.32 13.21
CA GLU A 68 10.34 2.61 13.33
C GLU A 68 9.35 3.73 13.66
N ALA A 69 8.22 3.82 12.94
CA ALA A 69 7.19 4.81 13.20
C ALA A 69 6.63 4.70 14.63
N THR A 70 6.46 3.46 15.11
CA THR A 70 5.97 3.18 16.48
C THR A 70 7.01 3.53 17.54
N ARG A 71 8.29 3.18 17.32
CA ARG A 71 9.39 3.42 18.26
C ARG A 71 9.70 4.91 18.41
N ASP A 72 9.82 5.59 17.27
CA ASP A 72 10.26 6.98 17.23
C ASP A 72 9.09 7.97 17.33
N LYS A 73 7.84 7.46 17.32
CA LYS A 73 6.60 8.25 17.23
C LYS A 73 6.64 9.24 16.06
N ARG A 74 7.33 8.85 14.99
CA ARG A 74 7.52 9.67 13.79
C ARG A 74 6.61 9.20 12.68
N LEU A 75 6.11 10.17 11.95
CA LEU A 75 5.45 9.92 10.69
C LEU A 75 6.53 9.61 9.65
N ILE A 76 6.42 8.46 8.99
CA ILE A 76 7.33 8.08 7.90
C ILE A 76 6.60 8.32 6.59
N ILE A 77 7.16 9.21 5.77
CA ILE A 77 6.68 9.50 4.43
C ILE A 77 7.35 8.52 3.46
N LEU A 78 6.55 7.91 2.60
CA LEU A 78 6.94 6.81 1.72
C LEU A 78 6.62 7.13 0.26
N ASP A 79 7.43 6.57 -0.62
CA ASP A 79 7.10 6.36 -2.01
C ASP A 79 6.75 4.86 -2.19
N ILE A 80 5.64 4.59 -2.86
CA ILE A 80 5.13 3.23 -3.08
C ILE A 80 5.01 2.93 -4.56
N PHE A 81 5.18 1.65 -4.88
CA PHE A 81 5.06 1.12 -6.22
C PHE A 81 3.90 0.12 -6.26
N LEU A 82 2.98 0.33 -7.18
CA LEU A 82 1.72 -0.40 -7.26
C LEU A 82 1.56 -1.01 -8.64
N ASN A 83 1.13 -2.27 -8.65
CA ASN A 83 0.58 -2.91 -9.84
C ASN A 83 -0.95 -2.91 -9.71
N ILE A 84 -1.64 -2.35 -10.68
CA ILE A 84 -3.10 -2.32 -10.72
C ILE A 84 -3.63 -3.37 -11.67
N TRP A 85 -4.60 -4.15 -11.19
CA TRP A 85 -5.26 -5.19 -11.97
C TRP A 85 -6.77 -4.95 -11.99
N PRO A 86 -7.44 -5.05 -13.14
CA PRO A 86 -8.90 -4.96 -13.18
C PRO A 86 -9.52 -6.13 -12.39
N THR A 87 -10.54 -5.85 -11.57
CA THR A 87 -11.34 -6.91 -10.98
C THR A 87 -12.27 -7.50 -12.03
N LYS A 88 -12.39 -8.83 -12.07
CA LYS A 88 -13.51 -9.46 -12.78
C LYS A 88 -14.76 -9.12 -11.98
N ASN A 89 -15.62 -8.24 -12.49
CA ASN A 89 -16.88 -7.82 -11.88
C ASN A 89 -17.59 -8.99 -11.18
N ASN A 90 -17.68 -8.95 -9.84
CA ASN A 90 -18.64 -9.77 -9.10
C ASN A 90 -19.93 -8.94 -9.00
N ARG A 91 -20.94 -9.31 -9.80
CA ARG A 91 -22.25 -8.63 -9.89
C ARG A 91 -23.06 -8.60 -8.58
N ASN A 92 -22.58 -9.25 -7.51
CA ASN A 92 -23.35 -9.49 -6.29
C ASN A 92 -22.73 -8.86 -5.02
N THR A 93 -21.70 -8.03 -5.15
CA THR A 93 -21.18 -7.26 -4.00
C THR A 93 -21.76 -5.85 -4.06
N PRO A 94 -22.43 -5.37 -3.00
CA PRO A 94 -23.00 -4.02 -2.98
C PRO A 94 -21.92 -3.02 -3.36
N GLU A 95 -22.26 -2.19 -4.33
CA GLU A 95 -21.49 -1.09 -4.90
C GLU A 95 -20.83 -0.30 -3.77
N TYR A 96 -19.50 -0.33 -3.67
CA TYR A 96 -18.66 0.80 -3.19
C TYR A 96 -17.15 0.56 -3.25
N ASP A 97 -16.61 -0.64 -3.57
CA ASP A 97 -15.16 -0.78 -3.51
C ASP A 97 -14.53 -1.75 -4.54
N ASN A 98 -13.63 -1.19 -5.35
CA ASN A 98 -12.60 -1.83 -6.18
C ASN A 98 -12.97 -2.39 -7.55
N THR A 99 -13.19 -1.49 -8.53
CA THR A 99 -12.95 -1.74 -9.97
C THR A 99 -11.56 -2.31 -10.26
N TYR A 100 -10.62 -2.08 -9.35
CA TYR A 100 -9.24 -2.51 -9.47
C TYR A 100 -8.70 -3.10 -8.17
N LYS A 101 -7.89 -4.16 -8.28
CA LYS A 101 -7.04 -4.65 -7.19
C LYS A 101 -5.70 -3.94 -7.24
N TRP A 102 -5.33 -3.35 -6.11
CA TRP A 102 -4.05 -2.69 -5.90
C TRP A 102 -3.07 -3.66 -5.26
N TYR A 103 -1.98 -3.96 -5.97
CA TYR A 103 -0.91 -4.80 -5.47
C TYR A 103 0.32 -3.95 -5.19
N LEU A 104 0.71 -3.88 -3.92
CA LEU A 104 1.92 -3.18 -3.51
C LEU A 104 3.14 -4.04 -3.84
N SER A 105 3.93 -3.58 -4.80
CA SER A 105 5.12 -4.26 -5.30
C SER A 105 6.40 -3.82 -4.65
N ASP A 106 6.47 -2.57 -4.17
CA ASP A 106 7.58 -2.11 -3.36
C ASP A 106 7.21 -0.85 -2.56
N VAL A 107 8.03 -0.54 -1.55
CA VAL A 107 7.95 0.66 -0.74
C VAL A 107 9.35 1.15 -0.39
N ILE A 108 9.57 2.46 -0.44
CA ILE A 108 10.81 3.11 -0.03
C ILE A 108 10.47 4.35 0.79
N LYS A 109 11.40 4.79 1.66
CA LYS A 109 11.25 6.11 2.31
C LYS A 109 11.41 7.19 1.25
N SER A 110 10.53 8.19 1.28
CA SER A 110 10.73 9.39 0.48
C SER A 110 11.98 10.12 1.01
N GLU A 111 12.81 10.63 0.11
CA GLU A 111 13.93 11.51 0.51
C GLU A 111 13.35 12.75 1.19
N ASN A 112 13.93 13.17 2.32
CA ASN A 112 13.54 14.41 2.98
C ASN A 112 13.61 15.55 1.95
N GLN A 113 12.48 16.20 1.68
CA GLN A 113 12.48 17.54 1.13
C GLN A 113 12.95 18.49 2.25
N GLU A 114 14.23 18.45 2.59
CA GLU A 114 14.83 19.59 3.29
C GLU A 114 14.79 20.76 2.29
N GLU A 115 13.92 21.71 2.59
CA GLU A 115 13.77 22.98 1.89
C GLU A 115 15.14 23.61 1.69
N LYS A 116 15.47 23.91 0.43
CA LYS A 116 16.58 24.81 0.07
C LYS A 116 16.21 26.26 0.33
#